data_AF-A0ABD5BUC0-F1
#
_entry.id   AF-A0ABD5BUC0-F1
#
_cell.length_a   1.000
_cell.length_b   1.000
_cell.length_c   1.000
_cell.angle_alpha   90.00
_cell.angle_beta   90.00
_cell.angle_gamma   90.00
#
_symmetry.space_group_name_H-M   'P 1'
#
loop_
_entity.id
_entity.type
_entity.pdbx_description
1 polymer ?
#
loop_
_entity_poly.entity_id
_entity_poly.type
_entity_poly.pdbx_seq_one_letter_code
_entity_poly.pdbx_strand_id
1 'polypeptide(L)'
;YMDLMDRRMKGDAEMRNLYSGIAELDAITGGWNPQDLIVVAGRPGMGKTEFALKVIEGATRDGGGALIFSMEMAALQMVERSVAGAGNLSVSKLRKPESLCDEDWGRIHTALEVLNNRDIWIVDATDLNVDQIRAITETHKRRYPHLAVAMVDYLGLIAKPKAERNDLAMGHISRSLKTMAMRSKTPVL
;
A
#
# COMPACT_ATOMS: atom_id res chain seq x y z
N TYR A 1 26.27 13.75 -9.91
CA TYR A 1 25.48 13.06 -10.96
C TYR A 1 25.96 11.64 -11.22
N MET A 2 27.25 11.40 -11.51
CA MET A 2 27.76 10.02 -11.70
C MET A 2 27.57 9.12 -10.47
N ASP A 3 27.81 9.63 -9.26
CA ASP A 3 27.60 8.89 -8.00
C ASP A 3 26.15 8.38 -7.81
N LEU A 4 25.16 9.18 -8.21
CA LEU A 4 23.75 8.79 -8.15
C LEU A 4 23.46 7.58 -9.05
N MET A 5 23.97 7.62 -10.28
CA MET A 5 23.80 6.52 -11.25
C MET A 5 24.52 5.26 -10.79
N ASP A 6 25.72 5.42 -10.25
CA ASP A 6 26.55 4.32 -9.78
C ASP A 6 25.93 3.61 -8.56
N ARG A 7 25.37 4.37 -7.61
CA ARG A 7 24.59 3.82 -6.49
C ARG A 7 23.30 3.12 -6.94
N ARG A 8 22.63 3.62 -7.98
CA ARG A 8 21.45 2.97 -8.58
C ARG A 8 21.81 1.66 -9.27
N MET A 9 22.92 1.62 -10.01
CA MET A 9 23.44 0.39 -10.64
C MET A 9 23.88 -0.65 -9.62
N LYS A 10 24.41 -0.21 -8.47
CA LYS A 10 24.84 -1.09 -7.37
C LYS A 10 23.68 -1.61 -6.50
N GLY A 11 22.44 -1.18 -6.77
CA GLY A 11 21.26 -1.66 -6.05
C GLY A 11 21.17 -1.20 -4.60
N ASP A 12 21.68 0.00 -4.30
CA ASP A 12 21.61 0.59 -2.95
C ASP A 12 20.16 0.61 -2.44
N ALA A 13 19.91 -0.06 -1.31
CA ALA A 13 18.57 -0.30 -0.78
C ALA A 13 17.80 1.01 -0.48
N GLU A 14 18.51 2.09 -0.14
CA GLU A 14 17.90 3.42 0.07
C GLU A 14 17.42 4.09 -1.23
N MET A 15 17.91 3.66 -2.38
CA MET A 15 17.61 4.23 -3.70
C MET A 15 16.92 3.24 -4.64
N ARG A 16 16.51 2.08 -4.12
CA ARG A 16 15.78 1.10 -4.89
C ARG A 16 14.37 1.62 -5.17
N ASN A 17 14.02 1.66 -6.45
CA ASN A 17 12.66 1.99 -6.85
C ASN A 17 11.70 0.92 -6.34
N LEU A 18 10.51 1.35 -5.92
CA LEU A 18 9.41 0.47 -5.64
C LEU A 18 8.76 0.05 -6.96
N TYR A 19 8.74 -1.24 -7.23
CA TYR A 19 7.99 -1.80 -8.36
C TYR A 19 6.57 -2.15 -7.91
N SER A 20 5.60 -1.87 -8.76
CA SER A 20 4.18 -2.14 -8.53
C SER A 20 3.85 -3.63 -8.53
N GLY A 21 4.72 -4.47 -9.11
CA GLY A 21 4.46 -5.90 -9.29
C GLY A 21 3.58 -6.19 -10.52
N ILE A 22 3.32 -5.17 -11.34
CA ILE A 22 2.63 -5.27 -12.63
C ILE A 22 3.67 -4.92 -13.70
N ALA A 23 4.14 -5.93 -14.43
CA ALA A 23 5.29 -5.81 -15.32
C ALA A 23 5.15 -4.69 -16.36
N GLU A 24 3.96 -4.54 -16.94
CA GLU A 24 3.65 -3.52 -17.94
C GLU A 24 3.70 -2.12 -17.34
N LEU A 25 3.17 -1.94 -16.12
CA LEU A 25 3.20 -0.65 -15.43
C LEU A 25 4.62 -0.28 -15.00
N ASP A 26 5.38 -1.26 -14.54
CA ASP A 26 6.77 -1.10 -14.13
C ASP A 26 7.67 -0.77 -15.33
N ALA A 27 7.40 -1.33 -16.50
CA ALA A 27 8.10 -1.01 -17.74
C ALA A 27 7.85 0.44 -18.21
N ILE A 28 6.62 0.94 -18.02
CA ILE A 28 6.25 2.31 -18.40
C ILE A 28 6.81 3.33 -17.40
N THR A 29 6.72 3.03 -16.10
CA THR A 29 7.07 3.99 -15.03
C THR A 29 8.54 3.93 -14.62
N GLY A 30 9.21 2.79 -14.83
CA GLY A 30 10.53 2.51 -14.26
C GLY A 30 10.48 2.22 -12.75
N GLY A 31 9.29 2.00 -12.19
CA GLY A 31 9.02 1.97 -10.75
C GLY A 31 8.93 3.37 -10.14
N TRP A 32 8.61 3.43 -8.85
CA TRP A 32 8.43 4.67 -8.11
C TRP A 32 9.61 4.96 -7.21
N ASN A 33 10.02 6.23 -7.14
CA ASN A 33 11.13 6.61 -6.30
C ASN A 33 10.69 6.63 -4.83
N PRO A 34 11.60 6.43 -3.87
CA PRO A 34 11.29 6.40 -2.45
C PRO A 34 10.55 7.64 -1.90
N GLN A 35 10.51 8.76 -2.61
CA GLN A 35 9.89 10.00 -2.14
C GLN A 35 8.60 10.35 -2.90
N ASP A 36 8.12 9.46 -3.77
CA ASP A 36 6.98 9.73 -4.62
C ASP A 36 5.64 9.63 -3.87
N LEU A 37 4.71 10.48 -4.27
CA LEU A 37 3.30 10.38 -3.92
C LEU A 37 2.59 9.86 -5.16
N ILE A 38 2.05 8.66 -5.08
CA ILE A 38 1.28 8.00 -6.11
C ILE A 38 -0.18 8.23 -5.76
N VAL A 39 -1.00 8.70 -6.72
CA VAL A 39 -2.42 8.93 -6.48
C VAL A 39 -3.23 8.05 -7.42
N VAL A 40 -4.00 7.13 -6.84
CA VAL A 40 -4.89 6.24 -7.59
C VAL A 40 -6.32 6.80 -7.54
N ALA A 41 -6.72 7.47 -8.62
CA ALA A 41 -8.05 8.06 -8.75
C ALA A 41 -8.97 7.22 -9.65
N GLY A 42 -10.23 7.08 -9.25
CA GLY A 42 -11.23 6.32 -10.00
C GLY A 42 -12.57 6.28 -9.26
N ARG A 43 -13.65 6.00 -9.98
CA ARG A 43 -15.00 5.90 -9.40
C ARG A 43 -15.12 4.67 -8.46
N PRO A 44 -16.12 4.64 -7.56
CA PRO A 44 -16.43 3.43 -6.78
C PRO A 44 -16.60 2.21 -7.71
N GLY A 45 -16.12 1.05 -7.27
CA GLY A 45 -16.16 -0.19 -8.04
C GLY A 45 -15.11 -0.33 -9.16
N MET A 46 -14.28 0.68 -9.43
CA MET A 46 -13.23 0.59 -10.48
C MET A 46 -11.95 -0.16 -10.05
N GLY A 47 -11.96 -0.87 -8.91
CA GLY A 47 -10.83 -1.73 -8.51
C GLY A 47 -9.63 -1.01 -7.86
N LYS A 48 -9.79 0.21 -7.34
CA LYS A 48 -8.70 0.98 -6.71
C LYS A 48 -8.00 0.22 -5.57
N THR A 49 -8.78 -0.34 -4.64
CA THR A 49 -8.25 -1.11 -3.51
C THR A 49 -7.55 -2.39 -3.99
N GLU A 50 -8.08 -3.07 -5.02
CA GLU A 50 -7.43 -4.26 -5.59
C GLU A 50 -6.09 -3.91 -6.24
N PHE A 51 -6.03 -2.80 -6.98
CA PHE A 51 -4.78 -2.28 -7.52
C PHE A 51 -3.77 -1.98 -6.41
N ALA A 52 -4.21 -1.30 -5.35
CA ALA A 52 -3.34 -0.97 -4.24
C ALA A 52 -2.85 -2.22 -3.49
N LEU A 53 -3.71 -3.21 -3.24
CA LEU A 53 -3.31 -4.50 -2.68
C LEU A 53 -2.32 -5.25 -3.59
N LYS A 54 -2.46 -5.15 -4.91
CA LYS A 54 -1.49 -5.73 -5.85
C LYS A 54 -0.11 -5.07 -5.73
N VAL A 55 -0.10 -3.75 -5.58
CA VAL A 55 1.12 -2.99 -5.29
C VAL A 55 1.76 -3.44 -3.98
N ILE A 56 0.98 -3.59 -2.91
CA ILE A 56 1.47 -4.10 -1.63
C ILE A 56 2.08 -5.50 -1.80
N GLU A 57 1.41 -6.37 -2.56
CA GLU A 57 1.91 -7.71 -2.85
C GLU A 57 3.26 -7.67 -3.60
N GLY A 58 3.43 -6.75 -4.56
CA GLY A 58 4.70 -6.52 -5.25
C GLY A 58 5.78 -5.98 -4.30
N ALA A 59 5.45 -4.96 -3.52
CA ALA A 59 6.32 -4.28 -2.58
C ALA A 59 6.91 -5.21 -1.51
N THR A 60 6.11 -6.17 -1.06
CA THR A 60 6.44 -7.06 0.07
C THR A 60 7.06 -8.38 -0.36
N ARG A 61 7.13 -8.65 -1.67
CA ARG A 61 7.66 -9.91 -2.21
C ARG A 61 9.13 -10.13 -1.88
N ASP A 62 9.93 -9.07 -1.92
CA ASP A 62 11.39 -9.13 -1.76
C ASP A 62 11.85 -8.65 -0.36
N GLY A 63 11.05 -8.92 0.68
CA GLY A 63 11.37 -8.56 2.07
C GLY A 63 11.10 -7.10 2.45
N GLY A 64 10.41 -6.35 1.58
CA GLY A 64 9.89 -5.02 1.91
C GLY A 64 8.69 -5.09 2.85
N GLY A 65 8.54 -4.08 3.71
CA GLY A 65 7.36 -3.93 4.56
C GLY A 65 6.30 -3.00 3.94
N ALA A 66 5.03 -3.17 4.32
CA ALA A 66 3.94 -2.29 3.90
C ALA A 66 3.08 -1.85 5.09
N LEU A 67 2.82 -0.55 5.19
CA LEU A 67 1.93 0.04 6.18
C LEU A 67 0.66 0.54 5.49
N ILE A 68 -0.49 0.01 5.88
CA ILE A 68 -1.78 0.30 5.26
C ILE A 68 -2.65 1.04 6.27
N PHE A 69 -3.13 2.22 5.91
CA PHE A 69 -4.16 2.94 6.63
C PHE A 69 -5.49 2.69 5.93
N SER A 70 -6.33 1.86 6.55
CA SER A 70 -7.66 1.56 6.04
C SER A 70 -8.68 2.45 6.72
N MET A 71 -9.31 3.33 5.96
CA MET A 71 -10.27 4.32 6.46
C MET A 71 -11.72 3.98 6.05
N GLU A 72 -11.91 3.26 4.94
CA GLU A 72 -13.23 2.85 4.45
C GLU A 72 -13.57 1.40 4.81
N MET A 73 -12.57 0.54 4.85
CA MET A 73 -12.75 -0.90 4.96
C MET A 73 -12.22 -1.45 6.28
N ALA A 74 -12.90 -2.43 6.84
CA ALA A 74 -12.37 -3.14 8.01
C ALA A 74 -11.12 -3.93 7.63
N ALA A 75 -10.14 -4.03 8.53
CA ALA A 75 -8.89 -4.76 8.29
C ALA A 75 -9.13 -6.19 7.78
N LEU A 76 -10.13 -6.88 8.32
CA LEU A 76 -10.50 -8.24 7.91
C LEU A 76 -10.86 -8.33 6.42
N GLN A 77 -11.55 -7.34 5.86
CA GLN A 77 -11.92 -7.33 4.45
C GLN A 77 -10.70 -7.17 3.53
N MET A 78 -9.66 -6.44 3.99
CA MET A 78 -8.40 -6.34 3.25
C MET A 78 -7.62 -7.65 3.30
N VAL A 79 -7.64 -8.35 4.44
CA VAL A 79 -7.03 -9.67 4.58
C VAL A 79 -7.70 -10.68 3.65
N GLU A 80 -9.03 -10.75 3.64
CA GLU A 80 -9.80 -11.63 2.73
C GLU A 80 -9.40 -11.43 1.26
N ARG A 81 -9.32 -10.17 0.83
CA ARG A 81 -8.91 -9.81 -0.54
C ARG A 81 -7.46 -10.18 -0.83
N SER A 82 -6.57 -9.96 0.12
CA SER A 82 -5.15 -10.32 -0.01
C SER A 82 -4.97 -11.83 -0.17
N VAL A 83 -5.68 -12.63 0.65
CA VAL A 83 -5.67 -14.11 0.54
C VAL A 83 -6.26 -14.56 -0.79
N ALA A 84 -7.40 -13.99 -1.20
CA ALA A 84 -8.03 -14.31 -2.47
C ALA A 84 -7.12 -13.98 -3.67
N GLY A 85 -6.48 -12.81 -3.65
CA GLY A 85 -5.53 -12.39 -4.68
C GLY A 85 -4.30 -13.29 -4.76
N ALA A 86 -3.69 -13.62 -3.61
CA ALA A 86 -2.53 -14.51 -3.55
C ALA A 86 -2.88 -15.96 -3.93
N GLY A 87 -4.06 -16.44 -3.58
CA GLY A 87 -4.55 -17.79 -3.88
C GLY A 87 -5.17 -17.94 -5.28
N ASN A 88 -5.29 -16.85 -6.06
CA ASN A 88 -6.02 -16.80 -7.31
C ASN A 88 -7.45 -17.38 -7.17
N LEU A 89 -8.18 -16.86 -6.18
CA LEU A 89 -9.53 -17.27 -5.81
C LEU A 89 -10.49 -16.09 -5.87
N SER A 90 -11.77 -16.39 -6.04
CA SER A 90 -12.81 -15.37 -5.89
C SER A 90 -13.02 -15.04 -4.42
N VAL A 91 -13.02 -13.74 -4.08
CA VAL A 91 -13.37 -13.25 -2.73
C VAL A 91 -14.76 -13.75 -2.31
N SER A 92 -15.71 -13.80 -3.25
CA SER A 92 -17.06 -14.30 -2.98
C SER A 92 -17.08 -15.78 -2.62
N LYS A 93 -16.15 -16.57 -3.15
CA LYS A 93 -16.00 -17.99 -2.84
C LYS A 93 -15.34 -18.18 -1.48
N LEU A 94 -14.33 -17.37 -1.15
CA LEU A 94 -13.67 -17.35 0.16
C LEU A 94 -14.67 -17.08 1.31
N ARG A 95 -15.67 -16.23 1.06
CA ARG A 95 -16.75 -15.91 2.03
C ARG A 95 -17.82 -16.99 2.17
N LYS A 96 -17.77 -18.05 1.35
CA LYS A 96 -18.72 -19.16 1.35
C LYS A 96 -17.97 -20.49 1.54
N PRO A 97 -17.54 -20.79 2.77
CA PRO A 97 -16.73 -21.98 3.05
C PRO A 97 -17.37 -23.29 2.56
N GLU A 98 -18.71 -23.35 2.55
CA GLU A 98 -19.49 -24.47 2.04
C GLU A 98 -19.31 -24.77 0.55
N SER A 99 -18.80 -23.80 -0.22
CA SER A 99 -18.56 -23.91 -1.66
C SER A 99 -17.10 -24.22 -2.03
N LEU A 100 -16.22 -24.34 -1.03
CA LEU A 100 -14.80 -24.63 -1.22
C LEU A 100 -14.59 -26.14 -1.32
N CYS A 101 -13.84 -26.57 -2.34
CA CYS A 101 -13.31 -27.93 -2.42
C CYS A 101 -11.90 -28.01 -1.82
N ASP A 102 -11.37 -29.24 -1.71
CA ASP A 102 -10.03 -29.49 -1.17
C ASP A 102 -8.92 -28.72 -1.92
N GLU A 103 -9.08 -28.53 -3.23
CA GLU A 103 -8.13 -27.75 -4.03
C GLU A 103 -8.15 -26.26 -3.62
N ASP A 104 -9.32 -25.69 -3.34
CA ASP A 104 -9.43 -24.31 -2.88
C ASP A 104 -8.77 -24.15 -1.50
N TRP A 105 -8.98 -25.11 -0.60
CA TRP A 105 -8.30 -25.12 0.70
C TRP A 105 -6.78 -25.18 0.56
N GLY A 106 -6.26 -25.98 -0.39
CA GLY A 106 -4.83 -26.00 -0.72
C GLY A 106 -4.31 -24.65 -1.20
N ARG A 107 -5.06 -23.95 -2.06
CA ARG A 107 -4.72 -22.60 -2.53
C ARG A 107 -4.75 -21.57 -1.40
N ILE A 108 -5.76 -21.62 -0.53
CA ILE A 108 -5.88 -20.75 0.65
C ILE A 108 -4.69 -20.96 1.59
N HIS A 109 -4.35 -22.22 1.89
CA HIS A 109 -3.23 -22.54 2.76
C HIS A 109 -1.91 -21.98 2.22
N THR A 110 -1.63 -22.22 0.94
CA THR A 110 -0.44 -21.69 0.25
C THR A 110 -0.40 -20.17 0.29
N ALA A 111 -1.54 -19.51 0.05
CA ALA A 111 -1.64 -18.06 0.11
C ALA A 111 -1.35 -17.53 1.53
N LEU A 112 -1.87 -18.18 2.57
CA LEU A 112 -1.61 -17.81 3.96
C LEU A 112 -0.13 -18.01 4.34
N GLU A 113 0.52 -19.08 3.90
CA GLU A 113 1.96 -19.28 4.13
C GLU A 113 2.78 -18.14 3.50
N VAL A 114 2.44 -17.74 2.28
CA VAL A 114 3.11 -16.61 1.61
C VAL A 114 2.86 -15.30 2.33
N LEU A 115 1.63 -15.03 2.78
CA LEU A 115 1.26 -13.77 3.42
C LEU A 115 1.78 -13.67 4.86
N ASN A 116 1.83 -14.76 5.61
CA ASN A 116 2.35 -14.80 6.98
C ASN A 116 3.85 -14.51 7.04
N ASN A 117 4.58 -14.76 5.95
CA ASN A 117 6.00 -14.45 5.83
C ASN A 117 6.26 -13.01 5.33
N ARG A 118 5.22 -12.18 5.20
CA ARG A 118 5.34 -10.78 4.75
C ARG A 118 5.03 -9.81 5.88
N ASP A 119 5.78 -8.72 5.88
CA ASP A 119 5.60 -7.63 6.81
C ASP A 119 4.53 -6.64 6.30
N ILE A 120 3.27 -6.98 6.53
CA ILE A 120 2.12 -6.12 6.19
C ILE A 120 1.41 -5.71 7.47
N TRP A 121 1.39 -4.41 7.75
CA TRP A 121 0.74 -3.84 8.92
C TRP A 121 -0.49 -3.03 8.51
N ILE A 122 -1.65 -3.36 9.06
CA ILE A 122 -2.90 -2.67 8.78
C ILE A 122 -3.31 -1.87 10.02
N VAL A 123 -3.55 -0.58 9.82
CA VAL A 123 -4.09 0.35 10.80
C VAL A 123 -5.54 0.62 10.41
N ASP A 124 -6.47 0.10 11.21
CA ASP A 124 -7.89 0.42 11.09
C ASP A 124 -8.13 1.81 11.70
N ALA A 125 -8.52 2.77 10.86
CA ALA A 125 -8.42 4.19 11.15
C ALA A 125 -9.58 4.97 10.53
N THR A 126 -10.75 4.94 11.17
CA THR A 126 -11.94 5.65 10.69
C THR A 126 -11.82 7.17 10.76
N ASP A 127 -11.02 7.71 11.69
CA ASP A 127 -11.02 9.14 12.04
C ASP A 127 -9.62 9.79 12.05
N LEU A 128 -8.63 9.18 11.41
CA LEU A 128 -7.28 9.75 11.38
C LEU A 128 -7.20 10.98 10.45
N ASN A 129 -6.53 12.02 10.93
CA ASN A 129 -6.11 13.13 10.10
C ASN A 129 -4.71 12.88 9.49
N VAL A 130 -4.34 13.71 8.51
CA VAL A 130 -3.09 13.54 7.76
C VAL A 130 -1.82 13.69 8.63
N ASP A 131 -1.87 14.49 9.69
CA ASP A 131 -0.73 14.65 10.60
C ASP A 131 -0.53 13.41 11.48
N GLN A 132 -1.62 12.75 11.89
CA GLN A 132 -1.56 11.48 12.61
C GLN A 132 -1.02 10.36 11.72
N ILE A 133 -1.50 10.26 10.47
CA ILE A 133 -0.99 9.31 9.47
C ILE A 133 0.53 9.50 9.29
N ARG A 134 0.99 10.76 9.18
CA ARG A 134 2.42 11.09 9.10
C ARG A 134 3.19 10.65 10.34
N ALA A 135 2.70 10.97 11.54
CA ALA A 135 3.38 10.62 12.78
C ALA A 135 3.52 9.10 12.97
N ILE A 136 2.46 8.35 12.64
CA ILE A 136 2.46 6.89 12.69
C ILE A 136 3.47 6.34 11.67
N THR A 137 3.43 6.82 10.42
CA THR A 137 4.34 6.37 9.35
C THR A 137 5.81 6.65 9.70
N GLU A 138 6.14 7.85 10.18
CA GLU A 138 7.52 8.20 10.56
C GLU A 138 8.02 7.35 11.74
N THR A 139 7.18 7.12 12.74
CA THR A 139 7.51 6.25 13.89
C THR A 139 7.70 4.80 13.44
N HIS A 140 6.82 4.32 12.56
CA HIS A 140 6.85 2.97 12.04
C HIS A 140 8.10 2.72 11.18
N LYS A 141 8.45 3.65 10.27
CA LYS A 141 9.68 3.58 9.46
C LYS A 141 10.95 3.54 10.29
N ARG A 142 11.00 4.26 11.42
CA ARG A 142 12.14 4.20 12.36
C ARG A 142 12.28 2.84 13.01
N ARG A 143 11.14 2.19 13.34
CA ARG A 143 11.12 0.85 13.94
C ARG A 143 11.40 -0.25 12.92
N TYR A 144 10.94 -0.07 11.69
CA TYR A 144 11.05 -1.02 10.59
C TYR A 144 11.67 -0.33 9.36
N PRO A 145 13.01 -0.24 9.29
CA PRO A 145 13.70 0.48 8.21
C PRO A 145 13.42 -0.07 6.81
N HIS A 146 13.00 -1.33 6.70
CA HIS A 146 12.63 -2.00 5.45
C HIS A 146 11.21 -1.69 4.97
N LEU A 147 10.46 -0.80 5.65
CA LEU A 147 9.18 -0.31 5.15
C LEU A 147 9.34 0.28 3.73
N ALA A 148 8.74 -0.38 2.75
CA ALA A 148 8.88 -0.11 1.32
C ALA A 148 7.75 0.75 0.77
N VAL A 149 6.59 0.78 1.42
CA VAL A 149 5.42 1.57 0.99
C VAL A 149 4.49 1.89 2.17
N ALA A 150 3.88 3.07 2.13
CA ALA A 150 2.73 3.41 2.96
C ALA A 150 1.50 3.66 2.08
N MET A 151 0.37 3.02 2.36
CA MET A 151 -0.88 3.11 1.59
C MET A 151 -1.97 3.77 2.43
N VAL A 152 -2.75 4.68 1.83
CA VAL A 152 -3.90 5.34 2.49
C VAL A 152 -5.17 5.19 1.65
N ASP A 153 -6.11 4.36 2.10
CA ASP A 153 -7.38 4.09 1.39
C ASP A 153 -8.59 4.61 2.20
N TYR A 154 -9.28 5.71 1.83
CA TYR A 154 -9.09 6.62 0.70
C TYR A 154 -9.06 8.08 1.14
N LEU A 155 -8.35 8.92 0.38
CA LEU A 155 -8.14 10.36 0.64
C LEU A 155 -9.41 11.17 0.97
N GLY A 156 -10.57 10.74 0.47
CA GLY A 156 -11.83 11.44 0.66
C GLY A 156 -12.41 11.31 2.08
N LEU A 157 -11.96 10.33 2.87
CA LEU A 157 -12.34 10.16 4.28
C LEU A 157 -11.33 10.75 5.26
N ILE A 158 -10.20 11.28 4.80
CA ILE A 158 -9.26 11.95 5.70
C ILE A 158 -9.99 13.12 6.36
N ALA A 159 -10.00 13.12 7.69
CA ALA A 159 -10.72 14.10 8.49
C ALA A 159 -10.31 15.52 8.09
N LYS A 160 -11.28 16.30 7.62
CA LYS A 160 -11.06 17.67 7.13
C LYS A 160 -11.32 18.67 8.25
N PRO A 161 -10.56 19.78 8.32
CA PRO A 161 -10.90 20.89 9.21
C PRO A 161 -12.31 21.40 8.90
N LYS A 162 -13.16 21.57 9.93
CA LYS A 162 -14.60 21.93 9.82
C LYS A 162 -14.90 23.24 9.05
N ALA A 163 -13.89 24.06 8.73
CA ALA A 163 -14.05 25.40 8.17
C ALA A 163 -13.41 25.62 6.79
N GLU A 164 -12.79 24.59 6.17
CA GLU A 164 -12.13 24.74 4.87
C GLU A 164 -13.02 24.31 3.70
N ARG A 165 -12.93 25.05 2.57
CA ARG A 165 -13.51 24.58 1.31
C ARG A 165 -12.84 23.25 0.92
N ASN A 166 -13.64 22.32 0.40
CA ASN A 166 -13.19 20.95 0.07
C ASN A 166 -11.96 20.90 -0.86
N ASP A 167 -11.80 21.86 -1.77
CA ASP A 167 -10.66 21.97 -2.67
C ASP A 167 -9.36 22.34 -1.93
N LEU A 168 -9.42 23.28 -0.99
CA LEU A 168 -8.27 23.66 -0.16
C LEU A 168 -7.84 22.50 0.75
N ALA A 169 -8.80 21.81 1.35
CA ALA A 169 -8.53 20.66 2.21
C ALA A 169 -7.82 19.52 1.45
N MET A 170 -8.23 19.23 0.21
CA MET A 170 -7.57 18.23 -0.64
C MET A 170 -6.15 18.63 -1.04
N GLY A 171 -5.92 19.91 -1.34
CA GLY A 171 -4.58 20.44 -1.60
C GLY A 171 -3.66 20.31 -0.37
N HIS A 172 -4.19 20.61 0.82
CA HIS A 172 -3.46 20.46 2.07
C HIS A 172 -3.09 19.01 2.37
N ILE A 173 -4.03 18.08 2.22
CA ILE A 173 -3.82 16.65 2.42
C ILE A 173 -2.76 16.12 1.45
N SER A 174 -2.91 16.41 0.15
CA SER A 174 -1.95 15.93 -0.87
C SER A 174 -0.54 16.46 -0.61
N ARG A 175 -0.40 17.74 -0.23
CA ARG A 175 0.91 18.33 0.12
C ARG A 175 1.50 17.69 1.37
N SER A 176 0.67 17.41 2.36
CA SER A 176 1.11 16.78 3.62
C SER A 176 1.58 15.34 3.39
N LEU A 177 0.88 14.56 2.54
CA LEU A 177 1.29 13.21 2.15
C LEU A 177 2.57 13.21 1.31
N LYS A 178 2.72 14.15 0.37
CA LYS A 178 4.00 14.31 -0.37
C LYS A 178 5.14 14.65 0.58
N THR A 179 4.90 15.49 1.57
CA THR A 179 5.89 15.83 2.60
C THR A 179 6.24 14.60 3.45
N MET A 180 5.25 13.79 3.81
CA MET A 180 5.47 12.52 4.49
C MET A 180 6.39 11.60 3.67
N ALA A 181 6.11 11.39 2.38
CA ALA A 181 6.93 10.57 1.50
C ALA A 181 8.39 11.02 1.44
N MET A 182 8.62 12.34 1.31
CA MET A 182 9.96 12.92 1.28
C MET A 182 10.73 12.71 2.59
N ARG A 183 10.06 12.86 3.75
CA ARG A 183 10.69 12.74 5.07
C ARG A 183 10.96 11.29 5.46
N SER A 184 10.03 10.38 5.18
CA SER A 184 10.18 8.95 5.46
C SER A 184 11.07 8.23 4.46
N LYS A 185 11.40 8.88 3.32
CA LYS A 185 12.01 8.21 2.15
C LYS A 185 11.27 6.91 1.83
N THR A 186 9.94 6.95 1.92
CA THR A 186 9.06 5.81 1.61
C THR A 186 7.94 6.30 0.71
N PRO A 187 7.68 5.66 -0.46
CA PRO A 187 6.58 6.02 -1.34
C PRO A 187 5.25 5.96 -0.61
N VAL A 188 4.36 6.90 -0.94
CA VAL A 188 3.00 6.98 -0.40
C VAL A 188 2.01 6.75 -1.54
N LEU A 189 1.11 5.78 -1.35
CA LEU A 189 0.06 5.40 -2.29
C LEU A 189 -1.33 5.82 -1.79
#